data_AF-A0A6C1PGP1-F1
#
_entry.id   AF-A0A6C1PGP1-F1
#
_cell.length_a   1.000
_cell.length_b   1.000
_cell.length_c   1.000
_cell.angle_alpha   90.00
_cell.angle_beta   90.00
_cell.angle_gamma   90.00
#
_symmetry.space_group_name_H-M   'P 1'
#
loop_
_entity.id
_entity.type
_entity.pdbx_description
1 polymer ?
#
loop_
_entity_poly.entity_id
_entity_poly.type
_entity_poly.pdbx_seq_one_letter_code
_entity_poly.pdbx_strand_id
1 'polypeptide(L)'
;MLELFDQNPQSRIFHVDSECYVVYLGSHWDDYRPFLRLGTSTALPATLPPIVSTIVVPDALTGNPLDEIACLAGDATPETRYVGDVETVEHLKSFVGQDTIPVEAIEAVDHEEDDGRHVLVYYYKDGNLKIKFRKVEILDLRRREGLDRHFVARAQEAKNEYGRSPFKLPGDVYQQPGFITAGGAAYLLSRGELAALDLRKDYFFELSAAGIDADRVSTVRSDDVDETLIKVFKRSRAKERAIRVVSAQPDRVRSATELFPHNSLPKLNAHPVDGNGGAFGFHRFTLGQSSGRFEAQLEGFDAPIIFGKAPKKVDPRTVVVSVESGTLTIGGRATHPLLDGAVYHIVEKPYPRADLETRFLPDRNYPYRDLLTDAENTLIAQLEYFRNELFAGRDPSKVVRTIKGLDPAKAIGKAGSIHPVVQIVLHNYRHYLAHVRASDPQLARGVDSLASLLDRHAIDRDDVPAFLPIVGEIVFDGESTYLFYRFASRVTSDGYAHAQKVASSILTPPSFDFESERARLADLIAGLATPEQMNEARMRRIAEAKKKKASAPVVSDAKSGKDAKKDAPDASGDGADAAGSGSAAGSRSAAGSR
;
A
#
# COMPACT_ATOMS: atom_id res chain seq x y z
N MET A 1 -35.04 4.59 20.32
CA MET A 1 -34.17 4.76 19.13
C MET A 1 -34.91 5.16 17.87
N LEU A 2 -36.08 4.60 17.51
CA LEU A 2 -36.78 5.05 16.29
C LEU A 2 -37.08 6.56 16.24
N GLU A 3 -37.47 7.17 17.37
CA GLU A 3 -37.64 8.63 17.45
C GLU A 3 -36.35 9.41 17.15
N LEU A 4 -35.20 8.88 17.58
CA LEU A 4 -33.88 9.45 17.27
C LEU A 4 -33.61 9.37 15.77
N PHE A 5 -34.00 8.28 15.10
CA PHE A 5 -33.84 8.15 13.65
C PHE A 5 -34.75 9.07 12.84
N ASP A 6 -35.93 9.41 13.37
CA ASP A 6 -36.81 10.39 12.73
C ASP A 6 -36.30 11.82 12.91
N GLN A 7 -35.72 12.14 14.07
CA GLN A 7 -35.10 13.45 14.33
C GLN A 7 -33.74 13.61 13.63
N ASN A 8 -32.99 12.52 13.51
CA ASN A 8 -31.66 12.50 12.90
C ASN A 8 -31.49 11.26 11.99
N PRO A 9 -31.91 11.37 10.71
CA PRO A 9 -31.82 10.26 9.75
C PRO A 9 -30.40 9.69 9.56
N GLN A 10 -29.36 10.51 9.72
CA GLN A 10 -27.96 10.09 9.60
C GLN A 10 -27.56 9.05 10.65
N SER A 11 -28.21 9.06 11.82
CA SER A 11 -27.96 8.06 12.86
C SER A 11 -28.44 6.65 12.48
N ARG A 12 -29.09 6.45 11.32
CA ARG A 12 -29.42 5.12 10.78
C ARG A 12 -28.21 4.36 10.23
N ILE A 13 -27.06 5.03 10.07
CA ILE A 13 -25.81 4.43 9.60
C ILE A 13 -24.95 4.07 10.81
N PHE A 14 -24.37 2.88 10.74
CA PHE A 14 -23.44 2.35 11.72
C PHE A 14 -22.15 1.97 11.01
N HIS A 15 -21.04 2.58 11.39
CA HIS A 15 -19.70 2.22 10.98
C HIS A 15 -19.28 1.02 11.82
N VAL A 16 -19.01 -0.11 11.16
CA VAL A 16 -18.44 -1.29 11.80
C VAL A 16 -16.92 -1.15 11.83
N ASP A 17 -16.37 -0.71 10.70
CA ASP A 17 -15.00 -0.22 10.54
C ASP A 17 -14.93 0.88 9.45
N SER A 18 -13.72 1.19 8.96
CA SER A 18 -13.51 2.22 7.94
C SER A 18 -14.10 1.88 6.58
N GLU A 19 -14.31 0.60 6.26
CA GLU A 19 -14.79 0.11 4.96
C GLU A 19 -15.99 -0.85 5.10
N CYS A 20 -16.75 -0.77 6.19
CA CYS A 20 -17.93 -1.60 6.42
C CYS A 20 -19.01 -0.82 7.16
N TYR A 21 -20.19 -0.76 6.54
CA TYR A 21 -21.32 0.01 7.01
C TYR A 21 -22.55 -0.88 7.13
N VAL A 22 -23.36 -0.62 8.15
CA VAL A 22 -24.68 -1.21 8.33
C VAL A 22 -25.70 -0.09 8.39
N VAL A 23 -26.75 -0.20 7.59
CA VAL A 23 -27.79 0.84 7.46
C VAL A 23 -29.13 0.25 7.88
N TYR A 24 -29.78 0.88 8.85
CA TYR A 24 -31.12 0.50 9.30
C TYR A 24 -32.20 1.16 8.44
N LEU A 25 -32.90 0.34 7.64
CA LEU A 25 -33.95 0.74 6.71
C LEU A 25 -35.36 0.63 7.30
N GLY A 26 -35.51 0.03 8.48
CA GLY A 26 -36.80 -0.18 9.12
C GLY A 26 -37.52 1.13 9.50
N SER A 27 -38.83 1.09 9.37
CA SER A 27 -39.77 2.09 9.92
C SER A 27 -40.37 1.62 11.25
N HIS A 28 -40.35 0.32 11.55
CA HIS A 28 -40.87 -0.29 12.78
C HIS A 28 -39.91 -1.32 13.38
N TRP A 29 -40.06 -1.59 14.68
CA TRP A 29 -39.21 -2.51 15.46
C TRP A 29 -39.35 -3.99 15.08
N ASP A 30 -40.47 -4.35 14.45
CA ASP A 30 -40.83 -5.68 13.97
C ASP A 30 -40.68 -5.82 12.45
N ASP A 31 -40.07 -4.83 11.79
CA ASP A 31 -39.80 -4.90 10.36
C ASP A 31 -38.84 -6.06 10.06
N TYR A 32 -39.25 -6.90 9.12
CA TYR A 32 -38.50 -8.10 8.77
C TYR A 32 -37.19 -7.76 8.06
N ARG A 33 -36.08 -8.19 8.66
CA ARG A 33 -34.69 -8.05 8.15
C ARG A 33 -34.38 -6.61 7.71
N PRO A 34 -34.43 -5.65 8.65
CA PRO A 34 -34.47 -4.22 8.33
C PRO A 34 -33.10 -3.63 8.00
N PHE A 35 -32.06 -4.45 7.86
CA PHE A 35 -30.69 -3.98 7.64
C PHE A 35 -30.22 -4.19 6.20
N LEU A 36 -29.45 -3.22 5.75
CA LEU A 36 -28.60 -3.27 4.58
C LEU A 36 -27.13 -3.23 5.03
N ARG A 37 -26.28 -4.06 4.43
CA ARG A 37 -24.82 -4.01 4.66
C ARG A 37 -24.10 -3.53 3.40
N LEU A 38 -23.07 -2.71 3.60
CA LEU A 38 -22.13 -2.29 2.56
C LEU A 38 -20.71 -2.62 3.01
N GLY A 39 -20.02 -3.46 2.26
CA GLY A 39 -18.67 -3.92 2.56
C GLY A 39 -18.56 -4.96 3.68
N THR A 40 -17.35 -5.43 3.95
CA THR A 40 -17.05 -6.58 4.84
C THR A 40 -16.18 -6.17 6.02
N SER A 41 -16.38 -6.83 7.16
CA SER A 41 -15.56 -6.67 8.35
C SER A 41 -15.65 -7.89 9.26
N THR A 42 -14.51 -8.29 9.83
CA THR A 42 -14.47 -9.30 10.90
C THR A 42 -15.04 -8.81 12.23
N ALA A 43 -15.29 -7.50 12.35
CA ALA A 43 -15.89 -6.89 13.54
C ALA A 43 -17.44 -6.85 13.50
N LEU A 44 -18.08 -7.48 12.50
CA LEU A 44 -19.53 -7.57 12.44
C LEU A 44 -20.10 -8.37 13.62
N PRO A 45 -21.18 -7.91 14.28
CA PRO A 45 -21.85 -8.70 15.31
C PRO A 45 -22.39 -10.02 14.74
N ALA A 46 -22.15 -11.15 15.40
CA ALA A 46 -22.57 -12.48 14.94
C ALA A 46 -24.10 -12.63 14.80
N THR A 47 -24.90 -11.80 15.47
CA THR A 47 -26.37 -11.80 15.40
C THR A 47 -26.93 -10.99 14.22
N LEU A 48 -26.10 -10.23 13.52
CA LEU A 48 -26.51 -9.35 12.42
C LEU A 48 -26.83 -10.09 11.10
N PRO A 49 -26.05 -11.09 10.63
CA PRO A 49 -26.27 -11.69 9.31
C PRO A 49 -27.69 -12.23 9.06
N PRO A 50 -28.36 -12.91 10.01
CA PRO A 50 -29.73 -13.39 9.81
C PRO A 50 -30.75 -12.27 9.53
N ILE A 51 -30.48 -11.04 9.99
CA ILE A 51 -31.40 -9.90 9.90
C ILE A 51 -30.99 -8.85 8.86
N VAL A 52 -29.94 -9.12 8.08
CA VAL A 52 -29.55 -8.33 6.89
C VAL A 52 -30.27 -8.87 5.67
N SER A 53 -31.19 -8.11 5.08
CA SER A 53 -31.89 -8.54 3.86
C SER A 53 -31.04 -8.36 2.60
N THR A 54 -30.22 -7.32 2.58
CA THR A 54 -29.55 -6.82 1.37
C THR A 54 -28.08 -6.58 1.64
N ILE A 55 -27.20 -7.16 0.82
CA ILE A 55 -25.77 -6.91 0.84
C ILE A 55 -25.41 -6.16 -0.43
N VAL A 56 -24.98 -4.91 -0.28
CA VAL A 56 -24.55 -4.08 -1.42
C VAL A 56 -23.07 -4.33 -1.69
N VAL A 57 -22.76 -4.68 -2.93
CA VAL A 57 -21.40 -4.89 -3.43
C VAL A 57 -21.04 -3.72 -4.34
N PRO A 58 -20.30 -2.72 -3.86
CA PRO A 58 -19.93 -1.57 -4.67
C PRO A 58 -18.73 -1.92 -5.57
N ASP A 59 -18.57 -1.17 -6.66
CA ASP A 59 -17.51 -1.37 -7.65
C ASP A 59 -16.10 -1.26 -7.06
N ALA A 60 -15.93 -0.45 -6.01
CA ALA A 60 -14.68 -0.29 -5.28
C ALA A 60 -14.34 -1.49 -4.37
N LEU A 61 -15.27 -2.43 -4.19
CA LEU A 61 -15.18 -3.56 -3.25
C LEU A 61 -14.80 -3.09 -1.84
N THR A 62 -15.59 -2.18 -1.29
CA THR A 62 -15.48 -1.68 0.10
C THR A 62 -15.31 -2.87 1.08
N GLY A 63 -14.25 -2.85 1.89
CA GLY A 63 -13.89 -3.94 2.81
C GLY A 63 -12.89 -4.92 2.20
N ASN A 64 -12.75 -6.09 2.83
CA ASN A 64 -11.94 -7.19 2.33
C ASN A 64 -12.84 -8.35 1.84
N PRO A 65 -12.89 -8.67 0.53
CA PRO A 65 -13.79 -9.70 0.00
C PRO A 65 -13.51 -11.11 0.59
N LEU A 66 -12.30 -11.36 1.10
CA LEU A 66 -11.96 -12.61 1.79
C LEU A 66 -12.77 -12.82 3.08
N ASP A 67 -13.20 -11.72 3.72
CA ASP A 67 -13.95 -11.77 4.98
C ASP A 67 -15.45 -12.03 4.75
N GLU A 68 -15.93 -12.04 3.50
CA GLU A 68 -17.35 -12.19 3.19
C GLU A 68 -17.93 -13.50 3.72
N ILE A 69 -17.19 -14.62 3.64
CA ILE A 69 -17.64 -15.91 4.17
C ILE A 69 -17.93 -15.81 5.68
N ALA A 70 -17.07 -15.12 6.42
CA ALA A 70 -17.27 -14.88 7.85
C ALA A 70 -18.44 -13.92 8.10
N CYS A 71 -18.63 -12.90 7.24
CA CYS A 71 -19.74 -11.96 7.32
C CYS A 71 -21.12 -12.60 7.11
N LEU A 72 -21.20 -13.74 6.42
CA LEU A 72 -22.44 -14.49 6.21
C LEU A 72 -22.78 -15.43 7.38
N ALA A 73 -21.82 -15.72 8.27
CA ALA A 73 -21.95 -16.59 9.45
C ALA A 73 -22.56 -17.99 9.18
N GLY A 74 -22.56 -18.48 7.93
CA GLY A 74 -23.24 -19.73 7.54
C GLY A 74 -24.77 -19.64 7.46
N ASP A 75 -25.34 -18.48 7.76
CA ASP A 75 -26.78 -18.22 7.91
C ASP A 75 -27.32 -17.30 6.80
N ALA A 76 -26.72 -17.35 5.60
CA ALA A 76 -27.31 -16.72 4.43
C ALA A 76 -28.68 -17.35 4.17
N THR A 77 -29.74 -16.71 4.67
CA THR A 77 -31.11 -17.19 4.45
C THR A 77 -31.43 -17.11 2.97
N PRO A 78 -32.38 -17.92 2.45
CA PRO A 78 -32.78 -17.88 1.03
C PRO A 78 -33.28 -16.51 0.54
N GLU A 79 -33.60 -15.59 1.46
CA GLU A 79 -34.07 -14.24 1.15
C GLU A 79 -32.94 -13.20 1.16
N THR A 80 -31.71 -13.59 1.51
CA THR A 80 -30.52 -12.72 1.42
C THR A 80 -30.18 -12.54 -0.06
N ARG A 81 -29.86 -11.32 -0.48
CA ARG A 81 -29.47 -11.05 -1.85
C ARG A 81 -28.29 -10.10 -1.93
N TYR A 82 -27.46 -10.32 -2.95
CA TYR A 82 -26.46 -9.35 -3.35
C TYR A 82 -27.05 -8.34 -4.32
N VAL A 83 -26.63 -7.10 -4.16
CA VAL A 83 -27.13 -5.97 -4.94
C VAL A 83 -25.94 -5.14 -5.42
N GLY A 84 -25.78 -4.98 -6.73
CA GLY A 84 -24.64 -4.29 -7.32
C GLY A 84 -24.56 -4.46 -8.83
N ASP A 85 -23.39 -4.14 -9.40
CA ASP A 85 -23.05 -4.52 -10.77
C ASP A 85 -23.01 -6.04 -10.90
N VAL A 86 -23.76 -6.59 -11.87
CA VAL A 86 -23.98 -8.04 -11.98
C VAL A 86 -22.67 -8.79 -12.20
N GLU A 87 -21.79 -8.28 -13.06
CA GLU A 87 -20.49 -8.91 -13.32
C GLU A 87 -19.63 -8.93 -12.05
N THR A 88 -19.52 -7.79 -11.36
CA THR A 88 -18.79 -7.67 -10.09
C THR A 88 -19.32 -8.62 -9.02
N VAL A 89 -20.65 -8.72 -8.87
CA VAL A 89 -21.29 -9.59 -7.86
C VAL A 89 -21.09 -11.07 -8.20
N GLU A 90 -21.23 -11.48 -9.46
CA GLU A 90 -21.03 -12.88 -9.86
C GLU A 90 -19.56 -13.30 -9.69
N HIS A 91 -18.60 -12.43 -9.98
CA HIS A 91 -17.19 -12.69 -9.67
C HIS A 91 -16.95 -12.83 -8.17
N LEU A 92 -17.57 -11.98 -7.33
CA LEU A 92 -17.49 -12.14 -5.87
C LEU A 92 -18.06 -13.49 -5.42
N LYS A 93 -19.27 -13.85 -5.87
CA LYS A 93 -19.92 -15.12 -5.51
C LYS A 93 -19.05 -16.32 -5.87
N SER A 94 -18.53 -16.34 -7.09
CA SER A 94 -17.65 -17.40 -7.57
C SER A 94 -16.37 -17.48 -6.73
N PHE A 95 -15.76 -16.33 -6.42
CA PHE A 95 -14.56 -16.24 -5.59
C PHE A 95 -14.77 -16.78 -4.17
N VAL A 96 -15.92 -16.46 -3.54
CA VAL A 96 -16.23 -16.90 -2.17
C VAL A 96 -16.97 -18.23 -2.09
N GLY A 97 -17.30 -18.85 -3.23
CA GLY A 97 -18.05 -20.11 -3.33
C GLY A 97 -19.51 -20.01 -2.86
N GLN A 98 -20.18 -18.88 -3.09
CA GLN A 98 -21.57 -18.60 -2.67
C GLN A 98 -22.51 -18.43 -3.85
N ASP A 99 -22.51 -19.40 -4.77
CA ASP A 99 -23.26 -19.33 -6.04
C ASP A 99 -24.79 -19.34 -5.84
N THR A 100 -25.26 -19.75 -4.67
CA THR A 100 -26.70 -19.91 -4.34
C THR A 100 -27.40 -18.61 -3.94
N ILE A 101 -26.64 -17.57 -3.56
CA ILE A 101 -27.22 -16.29 -3.15
C ILE A 101 -27.69 -15.53 -4.40
N PRO A 102 -28.97 -15.12 -4.49
CA PRO A 102 -29.49 -14.40 -5.64
C PRO A 102 -28.83 -13.03 -5.81
N VAL A 103 -28.69 -12.61 -7.08
CA VAL A 103 -28.16 -11.32 -7.49
C VAL A 103 -29.30 -10.48 -8.05
N GLU A 104 -29.42 -9.25 -7.56
CA GLU A 104 -30.31 -8.23 -8.10
C GLU A 104 -29.46 -7.09 -8.67
N ALA A 105 -29.62 -6.81 -9.96
CA ALA A 105 -28.94 -5.70 -10.61
C ALA A 105 -29.47 -4.37 -10.06
N ILE A 106 -28.59 -3.41 -9.79
CA ILE A 106 -29.01 -2.02 -9.57
C ILE A 106 -28.99 -1.30 -10.90
N GLU A 107 -30.14 -0.76 -11.32
CA GLU A 107 -30.17 0.12 -12.48
C GLU A 107 -29.42 1.43 -12.17
N ALA A 108 -28.43 1.74 -12.99
CA ALA A 108 -27.71 3.01 -12.87
C ALA A 108 -28.65 4.16 -13.28
N VAL A 109 -28.76 5.17 -12.43
CA VAL A 109 -29.63 6.34 -12.66
C VAL A 109 -28.81 7.56 -13.06
N ASP A 110 -29.34 8.36 -14.00
CA ASP A 110 -28.77 9.67 -14.38
C ASP A 110 -29.37 10.81 -13.54
N HIS A 111 -30.57 10.62 -13.00
CA HIS A 111 -31.26 11.58 -12.14
C HIS A 111 -32.01 10.85 -11.02
N GLU A 112 -32.20 11.55 -9.91
CA GLU A 112 -32.93 11.02 -8.76
C GLU A 112 -34.43 11.18 -8.99
N GLU A 113 -35.16 10.07 -9.12
CA GLU A 113 -36.62 10.08 -9.10
C GLU A 113 -37.14 9.75 -7.69
N ASP A 114 -38.16 10.49 -7.26
CA ASP A 114 -38.87 10.23 -6.01
C ASP A 114 -40.15 9.45 -6.35
N ASP A 115 -40.13 8.15 -6.10
CA ASP A 115 -41.27 7.27 -6.30
C ASP A 115 -42.20 7.18 -5.06
N GLY A 116 -41.99 8.07 -4.08
CA GLY A 116 -42.75 8.13 -2.83
C GLY A 116 -42.34 7.07 -1.81
N ARG A 117 -41.29 6.27 -2.04
CA ARG A 117 -40.75 5.34 -1.04
C ARG A 117 -40.03 6.08 0.09
N HIS A 118 -40.05 5.46 1.28
CA HIS A 118 -39.35 5.98 2.45
C HIS A 118 -37.82 5.82 2.36
N VAL A 119 -37.33 4.85 1.59
CA VAL A 119 -35.90 4.58 1.36
C VAL A 119 -35.65 4.52 -0.14
N LEU A 120 -34.67 5.27 -0.61
CA LEU A 120 -34.22 5.30 -2.00
C LEU A 120 -32.72 5.02 -2.03
N VAL A 121 -32.31 4.05 -2.85
CA VAL A 121 -30.91 3.71 -3.10
C VAL A 121 -30.63 4.05 -4.55
N TYR A 122 -29.72 4.99 -4.78
CA TYR A 122 -29.31 5.44 -6.09
C TYR A 122 -27.89 4.95 -6.36
N TYR A 123 -27.70 4.31 -7.51
CA TYR A 123 -26.39 3.91 -8.01
C TYR A 123 -26.13 4.67 -9.30
N TYR A 124 -24.99 5.34 -9.38
CA TYR A 124 -24.63 6.23 -10.47
C TYR A 124 -23.64 5.55 -11.42
N LYS A 125 -23.57 6.03 -12.66
CA LYS A 125 -22.63 5.52 -13.68
C LYS A 125 -21.15 5.65 -13.29
N ASP A 126 -20.83 6.54 -12.37
CA ASP A 126 -19.48 6.73 -11.81
C ASP A 126 -19.18 5.78 -10.64
N GLY A 127 -20.08 4.84 -10.34
CA GLY A 127 -19.94 3.85 -9.28
C GLY A 127 -20.32 4.37 -7.90
N ASN A 128 -20.73 5.64 -7.79
CA ASN A 128 -21.17 6.16 -6.51
C ASN A 128 -22.50 5.53 -6.09
N LEU A 129 -22.65 5.31 -4.79
CA LEU A 129 -23.85 4.84 -4.16
C LEU A 129 -24.36 5.90 -3.19
N LYS A 130 -25.61 6.33 -3.36
CA LYS A 130 -26.29 7.20 -2.41
C LYS A 130 -27.51 6.52 -1.81
N ILE A 131 -27.71 6.72 -0.51
CA ILE A 131 -28.90 6.26 0.19
C ILE A 131 -29.62 7.48 0.74
N LYS A 132 -30.92 7.60 0.44
CA LYS A 132 -31.80 8.61 1.00
C LYS A 132 -32.90 7.98 1.83
N PHE A 133 -33.18 8.59 2.98
CA PHE A 133 -34.32 8.26 3.84
C PHE A 133 -35.27 9.45 3.88
N ARG A 134 -36.52 9.29 3.40
CA ARG A 134 -37.52 10.36 3.29
C ARG A 134 -36.96 11.64 2.65
N LYS A 135 -36.31 11.48 1.49
CA LYS A 135 -35.63 12.54 0.70
C LYS A 135 -34.37 13.15 1.33
N VAL A 136 -33.99 12.74 2.55
CA VAL A 136 -32.75 13.18 3.20
C VAL A 136 -31.63 12.21 2.82
N GLU A 137 -30.55 12.70 2.21
CA GLU A 137 -29.34 11.90 2.00
C GLU A 137 -28.78 11.47 3.36
N ILE A 138 -28.66 10.15 3.55
CA ILE A 138 -28.02 9.57 4.73
C ILE A 138 -26.60 9.07 4.37
N LEU A 139 -26.42 8.44 3.21
CA LEU A 139 -25.12 7.93 2.77
C LEU A 139 -24.76 8.47 1.39
N ASP A 140 -23.50 8.83 1.20
CA ASP A 140 -22.83 9.04 -0.09
C ASP A 140 -21.50 8.29 0.00
N LEU A 141 -21.39 7.16 -0.71
CA LEU A 141 -20.25 6.25 -0.58
C LEU A 141 -18.96 6.94 -1.00
N ARG A 142 -18.94 7.65 -2.12
CA ARG A 142 -17.74 8.35 -2.61
C ARG A 142 -17.23 9.38 -1.61
N ARG A 143 -18.15 10.10 -0.95
CA ARG A 143 -17.78 11.03 0.14
C ARG A 143 -17.20 10.28 1.34
N ARG A 144 -17.81 9.14 1.71
CA ARG A 144 -17.40 8.29 2.83
C ARG A 144 -16.04 7.61 2.61
N GLU A 145 -15.73 7.18 1.39
CA GLU A 145 -14.41 6.64 1.01
C GLU A 145 -13.25 7.56 1.45
N GLY A 146 -13.43 8.87 1.29
CA GLY A 146 -12.46 9.88 1.72
C GLY A 146 -12.51 10.17 3.22
N LEU A 147 -13.70 10.43 3.77
CA LEU A 147 -13.87 10.85 5.17
C LEU A 147 -13.51 9.75 6.17
N ASP A 148 -13.96 8.53 5.91
CA ASP A 148 -13.72 7.38 6.80
C ASP A 148 -12.40 6.68 6.45
N ARG A 149 -11.70 7.23 5.44
CA ARG A 149 -10.36 6.83 5.03
C ARG A 149 -10.28 5.36 4.65
N HIS A 150 -10.97 5.01 3.57
CA HIS A 150 -10.77 3.73 2.89
C HIS A 150 -9.30 3.58 2.49
N PHE A 151 -8.83 2.35 2.31
CA PHE A 151 -7.42 2.05 2.06
C PHE A 151 -6.85 2.88 0.90
N VAL A 152 -7.57 3.03 -0.22
CA VAL A 152 -7.11 3.83 -1.36
C VAL A 152 -6.95 5.31 -0.99
N ALA A 153 -7.89 5.86 -0.21
CA ALA A 153 -7.81 7.23 0.29
C ALA A 153 -6.63 7.39 1.27
N ARG A 154 -6.44 6.46 2.22
CA ARG A 154 -5.29 6.44 3.14
C ARG A 154 -3.96 6.36 2.41
N ALA A 155 -3.84 5.46 1.44
CA ALA A 155 -2.65 5.34 0.61
C ALA A 155 -2.38 6.63 -0.17
N GLN A 156 -3.44 7.32 -0.63
CA GLN A 156 -3.29 8.63 -1.27
C GLN A 156 -2.85 9.73 -0.30
N GLU A 157 -3.38 9.77 0.93
CA GLU A 157 -2.92 10.68 1.98
C GLU A 157 -1.45 10.44 2.32
N ALA A 158 -1.05 9.19 2.56
CA ALA A 158 0.33 8.81 2.82
C ALA A 158 1.25 9.19 1.66
N LYS A 159 0.79 8.99 0.40
CA LYS A 159 1.52 9.41 -0.80
C LYS A 159 1.71 10.94 -0.87
N ASN A 160 0.70 11.70 -0.45
CA ASN A 160 0.78 13.16 -0.40
C ASN A 160 1.79 13.63 0.66
N GLU A 161 1.79 13.02 1.85
CA GLU A 161 2.77 13.32 2.90
C GLU A 161 4.19 12.90 2.48
N TYR A 162 4.35 11.72 1.88
CA TYR A 162 5.61 11.28 1.26
C TYR A 162 6.15 12.32 0.27
N GLY A 163 5.28 12.90 -0.57
CA GLY A 163 5.66 13.92 -1.55
C GLY A 163 6.28 15.18 -0.93
N ARG A 164 5.94 15.48 0.33
CA ARG A 164 6.47 16.60 1.14
C ARG A 164 7.75 16.25 1.88
N SER A 165 8.10 14.98 2.02
CA SER A 165 9.32 14.56 2.70
C SER A 165 10.56 15.11 2.00
N PRO A 166 11.48 15.78 2.72
CA PRO A 166 12.75 16.23 2.16
C PRO A 166 13.71 15.05 1.90
N PHE A 167 13.45 13.88 2.50
CA PHE A 167 14.29 12.69 2.39
C PHE A 167 13.68 11.61 1.48
N LYS A 168 12.75 11.99 0.60
CA LYS A 168 12.35 11.12 -0.50
C LYS A 168 13.56 10.74 -1.35
N LEU A 169 13.70 9.46 -1.66
CA LEU A 169 14.79 8.98 -2.50
C LEU A 169 14.60 9.52 -3.94
N PRO A 170 15.66 10.09 -4.55
CA PRO A 170 15.64 10.52 -5.94
C PRO A 170 15.32 9.40 -6.94
N GLY A 171 14.73 9.77 -8.08
CA GLY A 171 14.29 8.83 -9.12
C GLY A 171 15.41 7.98 -9.74
N ASP A 172 16.62 8.52 -9.81
CA ASP A 172 17.83 7.90 -10.35
C ASP A 172 18.38 6.79 -9.45
N VAL A 173 18.18 6.87 -8.13
CA VAL A 173 18.52 5.79 -7.19
C VAL A 173 17.81 4.51 -7.61
N TYR A 174 16.56 4.60 -8.03
CA TYR A 174 15.77 3.44 -8.42
C TYR A 174 16.17 2.79 -9.76
N GLN A 175 17.05 3.42 -10.53
CA GLN A 175 17.43 2.91 -11.86
C GLN A 175 18.45 1.78 -11.77
N GLN A 176 19.27 1.78 -10.71
CA GLN A 176 20.34 0.80 -10.55
C GLN A 176 19.81 -0.50 -9.94
N PRO A 177 20.30 -1.67 -10.38
CA PRO A 177 19.91 -2.94 -9.80
C PRO A 177 20.39 -3.05 -8.35
N GLY A 178 19.52 -3.52 -7.49
CA GLY A 178 19.82 -3.63 -6.07
C GLY A 178 18.70 -4.26 -5.27
N PHE A 179 18.71 -4.02 -3.97
CA PHE A 179 17.64 -4.42 -3.06
C PHE A 179 17.39 -3.35 -2.00
N ILE A 180 16.25 -3.45 -1.35
CA ILE A 180 15.80 -2.59 -0.26
C ILE A 180 15.25 -3.49 0.83
N THR A 181 15.42 -3.09 2.09
CA THR A 181 14.63 -3.63 3.19
C THR A 181 13.84 -2.51 3.85
N ALA A 182 12.57 -2.75 4.12
CA ALA A 182 11.68 -1.79 4.78
C ALA A 182 10.60 -2.57 5.55
N GLY A 183 10.38 -2.22 6.81
CA GLY A 183 9.28 -2.82 7.60
C GLY A 183 9.42 -4.33 7.81
N GLY A 184 10.65 -4.85 7.77
CA GLY A 184 10.90 -6.29 7.87
C GLY A 184 10.54 -7.08 6.60
N ALA A 185 10.37 -6.43 5.46
CA ALA A 185 10.30 -7.07 4.14
C ALA A 185 11.48 -6.71 3.25
N ALA A 186 11.75 -7.56 2.27
CA ALA A 186 12.78 -7.35 1.25
C ALA A 186 12.17 -7.10 -0.13
N TYR A 187 12.77 -6.16 -0.85
CA TYR A 187 12.37 -5.76 -2.18
C TYR A 187 13.59 -5.79 -3.10
N LEU A 188 13.43 -6.32 -4.31
CA LEU A 188 14.40 -6.11 -5.38
C LEU A 188 14.09 -4.80 -6.10
N LEU A 189 15.14 -4.15 -6.59
CA LEU A 189 15.06 -2.87 -7.28
C LEU A 189 15.71 -2.99 -8.66
N SER A 190 15.02 -2.56 -9.72
CA SER A 190 15.62 -2.39 -11.05
C SER A 190 14.75 -1.50 -11.94
N ARG A 191 15.37 -0.67 -12.81
CA ARG A 191 14.67 0.11 -13.84
C ARG A 191 13.52 0.99 -13.31
N GLY A 192 13.66 1.53 -12.10
CA GLY A 192 12.64 2.37 -11.48
C GLY A 192 11.51 1.63 -10.79
N GLU A 193 11.54 0.29 -10.78
CA GLU A 193 10.48 -0.55 -10.23
C GLU A 193 10.95 -1.42 -9.07
N LEU A 194 10.02 -1.85 -8.23
CA LEU A 194 10.25 -2.73 -7.09
C LEU A 194 9.53 -4.07 -7.28
N ALA A 195 10.21 -5.16 -6.91
CA ALA A 195 9.60 -6.47 -6.71
C ALA A 195 9.62 -6.83 -5.23
N ALA A 196 8.45 -6.98 -4.62
CA ALA A 196 8.30 -7.44 -3.24
C ALA A 196 8.50 -8.96 -3.17
N LEU A 197 9.49 -9.41 -2.39
CA LEU A 197 9.74 -10.85 -2.15
C LEU A 197 8.79 -11.41 -1.09
N ASP A 198 8.38 -10.54 -0.18
CA ASP A 198 7.33 -10.72 0.81
C ASP A 198 6.58 -9.39 0.93
N LEU A 199 5.28 -9.44 1.21
CA LEU A 199 4.43 -8.26 1.27
C LEU A 199 3.78 -8.16 2.65
N ARG A 200 4.12 -7.09 3.38
CA ARG A 200 3.58 -6.83 4.72
C ARG A 200 2.24 -6.12 4.64
N LYS A 201 1.37 -6.35 5.63
CA LYS A 201 0.04 -5.73 5.74
C LYS A 201 0.06 -4.21 5.55
N ASP A 202 1.10 -3.56 6.05
CA ASP A 202 1.27 -2.10 6.03
C ASP A 202 2.38 -1.63 5.07
N TYR A 203 2.74 -2.44 4.07
CA TYR A 203 3.85 -2.17 3.14
C TYR A 203 3.84 -0.75 2.57
N PHE A 204 2.65 -0.22 2.24
CA PHE A 204 2.53 1.08 1.62
C PHE A 204 2.97 2.20 2.56
N PHE A 205 2.59 2.09 3.84
CA PHE A 205 2.91 3.07 4.87
C PHE A 205 4.37 2.92 5.31
N GLU A 206 4.85 1.69 5.47
CA GLU A 206 6.25 1.40 5.83
C GLU A 206 7.22 1.94 4.78
N LEU A 207 7.00 1.64 3.49
CA LEU A 207 7.82 2.18 2.39
C LEU A 207 7.75 3.71 2.33
N SER A 208 6.54 4.29 2.39
CA SER A 208 6.35 5.73 2.30
C SER A 208 7.04 6.48 3.46
N ALA A 209 6.97 5.94 4.68
CA ALA A 209 7.64 6.48 5.86
C ALA A 209 9.17 6.37 5.78
N ALA A 210 9.68 5.31 5.14
CA ALA A 210 11.09 5.14 4.84
C ALA A 210 11.61 6.00 3.66
N GLY A 211 10.79 6.92 3.13
CA GLY A 211 11.19 7.76 2.00
C GLY A 211 11.26 7.00 0.67
N ILE A 212 10.61 5.83 0.59
CA ILE A 212 10.51 5.01 -0.61
C ILE A 212 9.12 5.17 -1.25
N ASP A 213 9.08 5.36 -2.57
CA ASP A 213 7.81 5.41 -3.28
C ASP A 213 7.15 4.02 -3.37
N ALA A 214 6.15 3.78 -2.52
CA ALA A 214 5.38 2.54 -2.49
C ALA A 214 4.65 2.22 -3.82
N ASP A 215 4.31 3.23 -4.63
CA ASP A 215 3.69 2.99 -5.93
C ASP A 215 4.70 2.34 -6.90
N ARG A 216 6.02 2.30 -6.61
CA ARG A 216 6.99 1.61 -7.48
C ARG A 216 6.90 0.10 -7.45
N VAL A 217 6.15 -0.49 -6.51
CA VAL A 217 5.90 -1.93 -6.48
C VAL A 217 5.11 -2.34 -7.73
N SER A 218 5.79 -3.02 -8.66
CA SER A 218 5.23 -3.51 -9.93
C SER A 218 5.11 -5.03 -9.96
N THR A 219 5.87 -5.71 -9.10
CA THR A 219 5.84 -7.17 -8.96
C THR A 219 5.68 -7.52 -7.49
N VAL A 220 4.76 -8.43 -7.17
CA VAL A 220 4.58 -8.97 -5.83
C VAL A 220 4.66 -10.48 -5.91
N ARG A 221 5.42 -11.07 -5.00
CA ARG A 221 5.29 -12.49 -4.72
C ARG A 221 4.27 -12.68 -3.60
N SER A 222 3.30 -13.57 -3.82
CA SER A 222 2.37 -13.99 -2.78
C SER A 222 2.06 -15.47 -2.92
N ASP A 223 2.17 -16.24 -1.83
CA ASP A 223 1.91 -17.68 -1.87
C ASP A 223 0.40 -17.99 -1.97
N ASP A 224 -0.47 -17.09 -1.48
CA ASP A 224 -1.93 -17.16 -1.58
C ASP A 224 -2.54 -15.75 -1.77
N VAL A 225 -3.87 -15.66 -1.87
CA VAL A 225 -4.61 -14.41 -1.88
C VAL A 225 -4.96 -14.00 -0.46
N ASP A 226 -4.39 -12.89 0.02
CA ASP A 226 -4.63 -12.33 1.34
C ASP A 226 -5.11 -10.86 1.30
N GLU A 227 -5.43 -10.28 2.45
CA GLU A 227 -5.86 -8.88 2.58
C GLU A 227 -4.82 -7.92 1.96
N THR A 228 -3.54 -8.24 2.08
CA THR A 228 -2.43 -7.43 1.60
C THR A 228 -2.41 -7.37 0.06
N LEU A 229 -2.61 -8.50 -0.61
CA LEU A 229 -2.70 -8.58 -2.06
C LEU A 229 -3.95 -7.86 -2.59
N ILE A 230 -5.10 -7.99 -1.91
CA ILE A 230 -6.31 -7.23 -2.25
C ILE A 230 -6.06 -5.73 -2.17
N LYS A 231 -5.34 -5.25 -1.15
CA LYS A 231 -4.93 -3.85 -1.04
C LYS A 231 -4.04 -3.42 -2.21
N VAL A 232 -3.08 -4.24 -2.63
CA VAL A 232 -2.27 -3.98 -3.83
C VAL A 232 -3.15 -3.86 -5.08
N PHE A 233 -4.13 -4.75 -5.25
CA PHE A 233 -5.07 -4.68 -6.38
C PHE A 233 -5.91 -3.41 -6.37
N LYS A 234 -6.50 -3.06 -5.22
CA LYS A 234 -7.23 -1.79 -5.05
C LYS A 234 -6.37 -0.59 -5.42
N ARG A 235 -5.12 -0.53 -4.94
CA ARG A 235 -4.21 0.59 -5.25
C ARG A 235 -3.80 0.61 -6.72
N SER A 236 -3.46 -0.54 -7.29
CA SER A 236 -3.02 -0.66 -8.70
C SER A 236 -4.13 -0.27 -9.65
N ARG A 237 -5.37 -0.73 -9.40
CA ARG A 237 -6.57 -0.35 -10.15
C ARG A 237 -6.84 1.15 -10.07
N ALA A 238 -6.80 1.73 -8.87
CA ALA A 238 -6.99 3.17 -8.66
C ALA A 238 -5.92 4.04 -9.33
N LYS A 239 -4.77 3.46 -9.69
CA LYS A 239 -3.68 4.13 -10.43
C LYS A 239 -3.58 3.70 -11.89
N GLU A 240 -4.45 2.81 -12.36
CA GLU A 240 -4.41 2.22 -13.70
C GLU A 240 -3.03 1.61 -14.03
N ARG A 241 -2.39 1.01 -13.03
CA ARG A 241 -1.05 0.42 -13.17
C ARG A 241 -1.12 -1.08 -13.32
N ALA A 242 -0.23 -1.60 -14.17
CA ALA A 242 0.00 -3.03 -14.27
C ALA A 242 0.67 -3.54 -12.99
N ILE A 243 0.20 -4.69 -12.49
CA ILE A 243 0.84 -5.41 -11.40
C ILE A 243 1.08 -6.86 -11.82
N ARG A 244 2.30 -7.34 -11.64
CA ARG A 244 2.64 -8.75 -11.81
C ARG A 244 2.57 -9.47 -10.47
N VAL A 245 1.86 -10.59 -10.40
CA VAL A 245 1.76 -11.39 -9.18
C VAL A 245 2.36 -12.76 -9.42
N VAL A 246 3.44 -13.08 -8.73
CA VAL A 246 4.06 -14.40 -8.78
C VAL A 246 3.52 -15.23 -7.63
N SER A 247 2.89 -16.35 -7.94
CA SER A 247 2.25 -17.20 -6.92
C SER A 247 2.38 -18.67 -7.24
N ALA A 248 2.46 -19.51 -6.20
CA ALA A 248 2.33 -20.96 -6.33
C ALA A 248 0.90 -21.38 -6.72
N GLN A 249 -0.08 -20.49 -6.53
CA GLN A 249 -1.50 -20.72 -6.82
C GLN A 249 -2.03 -19.67 -7.82
N PRO A 250 -1.48 -19.61 -9.05
CA PRO A 250 -1.79 -18.56 -10.01
C PRO A 250 -3.28 -18.51 -10.39
N ASP A 251 -4.00 -19.63 -10.31
CA ASP A 251 -5.44 -19.70 -10.60
C ASP A 251 -6.29 -19.01 -9.52
N ARG A 252 -5.92 -19.13 -8.25
CA ARG A 252 -6.57 -18.39 -7.15
C ARG A 252 -6.33 -16.90 -7.27
N VAL A 253 -5.10 -16.51 -7.61
CA VAL A 253 -4.78 -15.12 -7.91
C VAL A 253 -5.60 -14.63 -9.11
N ARG A 254 -5.74 -15.42 -10.17
CA ARG A 254 -6.58 -15.08 -11.32
C ARG A 254 -8.04 -14.85 -10.92
N SER A 255 -8.62 -15.76 -10.14
CA SER A 255 -9.97 -15.58 -9.59
C SER A 255 -10.10 -14.30 -8.74
N ALA A 256 -9.08 -13.97 -7.93
CA ALA A 256 -9.06 -12.71 -7.19
C ALA A 256 -8.93 -11.47 -8.10
N THR A 257 -8.25 -11.56 -9.24
CA THR A 257 -8.16 -10.44 -10.20
C THR A 257 -9.49 -10.21 -10.93
N GLU A 258 -10.30 -11.25 -11.11
CA GLU A 258 -11.63 -11.17 -11.73
C GLU A 258 -12.60 -10.35 -10.88
N LEU A 259 -12.40 -10.29 -9.56
CA LEU A 259 -13.14 -9.38 -8.66
C LEU A 259 -13.12 -7.91 -9.10
N PHE A 260 -12.15 -7.50 -9.92
CA PHE A 260 -11.95 -6.12 -10.35
C PHE A 260 -12.19 -5.95 -11.87
N PRO A 261 -13.43 -6.18 -12.36
CA PRO A 261 -13.76 -6.07 -13.78
C PRO A 261 -13.73 -4.61 -14.27
N HIS A 262 -13.99 -4.42 -15.56
CA HIS A 262 -14.27 -3.08 -16.07
C HIS A 262 -15.73 -2.75 -15.74
N ASN A 263 -15.95 -1.75 -14.90
CA ASN A 263 -17.27 -1.26 -14.55
C ASN A 263 -17.23 0.29 -14.54
N SER A 264 -17.83 0.95 -13.55
CA SER A 264 -17.62 2.40 -13.38
C SER A 264 -16.16 2.78 -13.11
N LEU A 265 -15.33 1.80 -12.72
CA LEU A 265 -13.90 1.92 -12.50
C LEU A 265 -13.10 1.16 -13.58
N PRO A 266 -11.85 1.57 -13.85
CA PRO A 266 -10.96 0.86 -14.77
C PRO A 266 -10.76 -0.60 -14.36
N LYS A 267 -10.60 -1.50 -15.33
CA LYS A 267 -10.25 -2.91 -15.04
C LYS A 267 -8.89 -3.00 -14.35
N LEU A 268 -8.74 -3.91 -13.40
CA LEU A 268 -7.43 -4.23 -12.85
C LEU A 268 -6.53 -4.84 -13.94
N ASN A 269 -5.38 -4.21 -14.19
CA ASN A 269 -4.35 -4.77 -15.05
C ASN A 269 -3.38 -5.64 -14.21
N ALA A 270 -3.78 -6.88 -13.93
CA ALA A 270 -2.95 -7.82 -13.18
C ALA A 270 -2.50 -8.99 -14.05
N HIS A 271 -1.26 -9.43 -13.84
CA HIS A 271 -0.65 -10.54 -14.53
C HIS A 271 -0.22 -11.62 -13.53
N PRO A 272 -1.11 -12.58 -13.20
CA PRO A 272 -0.74 -13.76 -12.44
C PRO A 272 0.29 -14.56 -13.25
N VAL A 273 1.41 -14.90 -12.62
CA VAL A 273 2.47 -15.71 -13.19
C VAL A 273 2.70 -16.91 -12.29
N ASP A 274 2.80 -18.07 -12.92
CA ASP A 274 3.10 -19.32 -12.22
C ASP A 274 4.48 -19.22 -11.55
N GLY A 275 4.48 -19.35 -10.23
CA GLY A 275 5.66 -19.45 -9.39
C GLY A 275 6.01 -20.89 -9.03
N ASN A 276 5.32 -21.90 -9.58
CA ASN A 276 5.65 -23.30 -9.37
C ASN A 276 7.07 -23.60 -9.89
N GLY A 277 7.91 -24.14 -9.00
CA GLY A 277 9.36 -24.27 -9.23
C GLY A 277 10.19 -23.13 -8.63
N GLY A 278 9.56 -22.13 -8.01
CA GLY A 278 10.19 -21.10 -7.20
C GLY A 278 10.96 -20.04 -8.00
N ALA A 279 11.07 -20.18 -9.32
CA ALA A 279 11.88 -19.31 -10.15
C ALA A 279 11.04 -18.34 -11.00
N PHE A 280 11.42 -17.07 -11.00
CA PHE A 280 10.80 -16.05 -11.84
C PHE A 280 11.78 -14.93 -12.18
N GLY A 281 11.63 -14.33 -13.35
CA GLY A 281 12.43 -13.17 -13.75
C GLY A 281 11.83 -11.85 -13.25
N PHE A 282 12.67 -10.90 -12.84
CA PHE A 282 12.33 -9.50 -12.59
C PHE A 282 13.44 -8.60 -13.18
N HIS A 283 13.17 -8.01 -14.35
CA HIS A 283 14.17 -7.24 -15.10
C HIS A 283 15.49 -8.03 -15.28
N ARG A 284 16.58 -7.55 -14.68
CA ARG A 284 17.93 -8.17 -14.71
C ARG A 284 18.11 -9.28 -13.65
N PHE A 285 17.10 -9.56 -12.84
CA PHE A 285 17.15 -10.61 -11.82
C PHE A 285 16.45 -11.87 -12.31
N THR A 286 17.10 -13.01 -12.10
CA THR A 286 16.47 -14.32 -12.11
C THR A 286 16.39 -14.79 -10.66
N LEU A 287 15.18 -14.90 -10.13
CA LEU A 287 14.96 -15.40 -8.79
C LEU A 287 14.76 -16.90 -8.83
N GLY A 288 15.20 -17.59 -7.79
CA GLY A 288 14.84 -18.94 -7.40
C GLY A 288 14.46 -18.96 -5.92
N GLN A 289 13.71 -19.97 -5.51
CA GLN A 289 13.38 -20.20 -4.11
C GLN A 289 13.81 -21.61 -3.71
N SER A 290 14.57 -21.73 -2.63
CA SER A 290 15.05 -23.01 -2.11
C SER A 290 14.97 -23.02 -0.59
N SER A 291 14.36 -24.04 0.00
CA SER A 291 14.36 -24.25 1.47
C SER A 291 13.99 -23.01 2.31
N GLY A 292 12.98 -22.24 1.90
CA GLY A 292 12.51 -21.05 2.64
C GLY A 292 13.39 -19.81 2.48
N ARG A 293 14.27 -19.77 1.49
CA ARG A 293 15.06 -18.57 1.13
C ARG A 293 14.88 -18.22 -0.34
N PHE A 294 15.13 -16.96 -0.68
CA PHE A 294 15.20 -16.50 -2.06
C PHE A 294 16.64 -16.38 -2.50
N GLU A 295 16.92 -16.77 -3.73
CA GLU A 295 18.21 -16.58 -4.39
C GLU A 295 17.96 -15.74 -5.64
N ALA A 296 18.40 -14.49 -5.65
CA ALA A 296 18.28 -13.58 -6.77
C ALA A 296 19.63 -13.50 -7.50
N GLN A 297 19.67 -14.01 -8.72
CA GLN A 297 20.82 -13.93 -9.62
C GLN A 297 20.72 -12.66 -10.47
N LEU A 298 21.64 -11.72 -10.29
CA LEU A 298 21.73 -10.51 -11.11
C LEU A 298 22.52 -10.79 -12.40
N GLU A 299 21.98 -10.42 -13.55
CA GLU A 299 22.65 -10.51 -14.84
C GLU A 299 23.99 -9.75 -14.83
N GLY A 300 25.09 -10.44 -15.17
CA GLY A 300 26.44 -9.86 -15.20
C GLY A 300 27.16 -9.83 -13.85
N PHE A 301 26.53 -10.34 -12.78
CA PHE A 301 27.16 -10.52 -11.48
C PHE A 301 27.27 -12.02 -11.18
N ASP A 302 28.46 -12.51 -10.83
CA ASP A 302 28.74 -13.96 -10.81
C ASP A 302 28.21 -14.69 -9.55
N ALA A 303 27.64 -13.97 -8.59
CA ALA A 303 27.16 -14.53 -7.33
C ALA A 303 25.70 -14.14 -7.05
N PRO A 304 24.95 -14.96 -6.31
CA PRO A 304 23.57 -14.64 -5.98
C PRO A 304 23.49 -13.64 -4.82
N ILE A 305 22.34 -12.96 -4.73
CA ILE A 305 21.86 -12.29 -3.52
C ILE A 305 20.87 -13.23 -2.85
N ILE A 306 21.16 -13.65 -1.63
CA ILE A 306 20.35 -14.60 -0.87
C ILE A 306 19.53 -13.84 0.17
N PHE A 307 18.21 -13.97 0.15
CA PHE A 307 17.32 -13.41 1.18
C PHE A 307 16.86 -14.52 2.12
N GLY A 308 17.25 -14.42 3.39
CA GLY A 308 16.99 -15.41 4.44
C GLY A 308 18.28 -15.99 5.04
N LYS A 309 18.22 -17.24 5.49
CA LYS A 309 19.33 -17.88 6.20
C LYS A 309 20.52 -18.18 5.28
N ALA A 310 21.70 -17.78 5.73
CA ALA A 310 22.95 -18.05 5.03
C ALA A 310 23.18 -19.56 4.79
N PRO A 311 23.63 -19.98 3.59
CA PRO A 311 24.08 -21.35 3.37
C PRO A 311 25.32 -21.67 4.22
N LYS A 312 25.59 -22.98 4.41
CA LYS A 312 26.82 -23.45 5.10
C LYS A 312 28.10 -23.08 4.36
N LYS A 313 28.04 -22.99 3.03
CA LYS A 313 29.14 -22.55 2.17
C LYS A 313 28.64 -21.41 1.30
N VAL A 314 29.32 -20.28 1.38
CA VAL A 314 28.93 -19.03 0.73
C VAL A 314 30.10 -18.62 -0.16
N ASP A 315 29.82 -18.32 -1.43
CA ASP A 315 30.85 -17.77 -2.32
C ASP A 315 31.34 -16.41 -1.77
N PRO A 316 32.64 -16.07 -1.88
CA PRO A 316 33.18 -14.78 -1.41
C PRO A 316 32.51 -13.53 -2.00
N ARG A 317 31.72 -13.65 -3.07
CA ARG A 317 30.96 -12.56 -3.67
C ARG A 317 29.45 -12.63 -3.39
N THR A 318 28.98 -13.68 -2.73
CA THR A 318 27.56 -13.79 -2.36
C THR A 318 27.19 -12.74 -1.32
N VAL A 319 26.04 -12.11 -1.53
CA VAL A 319 25.42 -11.20 -0.57
C VAL A 319 24.28 -11.95 0.12
N VAL A 320 24.27 -12.00 1.45
CA VAL A 320 23.20 -12.61 2.23
C VAL A 320 22.47 -11.52 3.02
N VAL A 321 21.19 -11.35 2.73
CA VAL A 321 20.27 -10.39 3.34
C VAL A 321 19.35 -11.16 4.29
N SER A 322 19.61 -11.05 5.60
CA SER A 322 18.75 -11.67 6.60
C SER A 322 17.90 -10.60 7.26
N VAL A 323 16.65 -10.49 6.82
CA VAL A 323 15.70 -9.48 7.31
C VAL A 323 15.34 -9.75 8.78
N GLU A 324 15.12 -11.01 9.14
CA GLU A 324 14.79 -11.44 10.51
C GLU A 324 15.87 -11.05 11.53
N SER A 325 17.15 -11.31 11.22
CA SER A 325 18.27 -10.89 12.08
C SER A 325 18.71 -9.45 11.82
N GLY A 326 18.15 -8.78 10.81
CA GLY A 326 18.60 -7.49 10.25
C GLY A 326 20.12 -7.42 10.07
N THR A 327 20.67 -8.42 9.39
CA THR A 327 22.10 -8.49 9.06
C THR A 327 22.29 -8.64 7.56
N LEU A 328 23.33 -7.99 7.07
CA LEU A 328 23.85 -8.10 5.72
C LEU A 328 25.23 -8.76 5.78
N THR A 329 25.34 -10.01 5.32
CA THR A 329 26.63 -10.70 5.22
C THR A 329 27.14 -10.64 3.80
N ILE A 330 28.37 -10.18 3.61
CA ILE A 330 29.00 -10.11 2.29
C ILE A 330 30.22 -11.02 2.27
N GLY A 331 30.26 -11.91 1.28
CA GLY A 331 31.34 -12.88 1.07
C GLY A 331 31.52 -13.93 2.17
N GLY A 332 30.46 -14.16 2.97
CA GLY A 332 30.47 -15.13 4.07
C GLY A 332 31.42 -14.80 5.22
N ARG A 333 32.04 -13.61 5.23
CA ARG A 333 33.05 -13.21 6.23
C ARG A 333 32.65 -11.95 6.98
N ALA A 334 32.20 -10.91 6.26
CA ALA A 334 31.88 -9.63 6.86
C ALA A 334 30.37 -9.54 7.09
N THR A 335 29.96 -9.40 8.34
CA THR A 335 28.55 -9.17 8.71
C THR A 335 28.38 -7.73 9.12
N HIS A 336 27.42 -7.08 8.48
CA HIS A 336 27.04 -5.70 8.70
C HIS A 336 25.60 -5.65 9.23
N PRO A 337 25.23 -4.61 9.99
CA PRO A 337 23.83 -4.29 10.23
C PRO A 337 23.14 -3.97 8.91
N LEU A 338 21.95 -4.52 8.73
CA LEU A 338 21.05 -4.17 7.63
C LEU A 338 20.19 -2.99 8.07
N LEU A 339 20.35 -1.86 7.39
CA LEU A 339 19.65 -0.62 7.73
C LEU A 339 18.27 -0.63 7.06
N ASP A 340 17.22 -0.49 7.86
CA ASP A 340 15.86 -0.39 7.33
C ASP A 340 15.69 0.91 6.53
N GLY A 341 14.92 0.88 5.45
CA GLY A 341 14.74 2.00 4.51
C GLY A 341 15.91 2.29 3.56
N ALA A 342 17.08 1.69 3.77
CA ALA A 342 18.24 1.91 2.90
C ALA A 342 18.11 1.15 1.56
N VAL A 343 18.60 1.79 0.49
CA VAL A 343 18.73 1.15 -0.83
C VAL A 343 20.14 0.61 -1.01
N TYR A 344 20.28 -0.67 -1.33
CA TYR A 344 21.56 -1.33 -1.53
C TYR A 344 21.81 -1.63 -3.00
N HIS A 345 22.83 -1.02 -3.59
CA HIS A 345 23.26 -1.28 -4.97
C HIS A 345 24.45 -2.23 -5.01
N ILE A 346 24.47 -3.10 -6.01
CA ILE A 346 25.64 -3.91 -6.35
C ILE A 346 26.48 -3.14 -7.36
N VAL A 347 27.72 -2.80 -6.99
CA VAL A 347 28.64 -2.07 -7.86
C VAL A 347 29.46 -3.06 -8.66
N GLU A 348 29.24 -3.10 -9.98
CA GLU A 348 29.92 -4.03 -10.90
C GLU A 348 31.41 -3.74 -11.07
N LYS A 349 31.83 -2.48 -10.95
CA LYS A 349 33.23 -2.04 -11.13
C LYS A 349 33.73 -1.31 -9.89
N PRO A 350 34.89 -1.71 -9.32
CA PRO A 350 35.43 -1.02 -8.16
C PRO A 350 35.72 0.44 -8.47
N TYR A 351 35.50 1.29 -7.47
CA TYR A 351 35.80 2.71 -7.60
C TYR A 351 37.31 2.95 -7.46
N PRO A 352 37.90 3.83 -8.28
CA PRO A 352 39.18 4.44 -7.98
C PRO A 352 39.16 5.07 -6.58
N ARG A 353 40.31 5.09 -5.90
CA ARG A 353 40.43 5.66 -4.54
C ARG A 353 39.89 7.10 -4.45
N ALA A 354 40.21 7.94 -5.44
CA ALA A 354 39.74 9.34 -5.46
C ALA A 354 38.21 9.45 -5.53
N ASP A 355 37.55 8.51 -6.22
CA ASP A 355 36.09 8.46 -6.30
C ASP A 355 35.48 8.01 -4.97
N LEU A 356 36.14 7.09 -4.24
CA LEU A 356 35.71 6.72 -2.88
C LEU A 356 35.75 7.92 -1.92
N GLU A 357 36.82 8.71 -1.98
CA GLU A 357 37.02 9.88 -1.13
C GLU A 357 35.96 10.95 -1.38
N THR A 358 35.70 11.25 -2.65
CA THR A 358 34.74 12.29 -3.05
C THR A 358 33.28 11.88 -2.86
N ARG A 359 32.98 10.58 -2.98
CA ARG A 359 31.60 10.07 -2.93
C ARG A 359 31.12 9.71 -1.52
N PHE A 360 32.00 9.17 -0.67
CA PHE A 360 31.58 8.56 0.60
C PHE A 360 32.18 9.21 1.84
N LEU A 361 33.25 9.99 1.71
CA LEU A 361 33.84 10.68 2.85
C LEU A 361 33.40 12.15 2.86
N PRO A 362 33.16 12.73 4.06
CA PRO A 362 32.85 14.14 4.16
C PRO A 362 34.00 15.01 3.63
N ASP A 363 33.63 16.10 2.97
CA ASP A 363 34.50 17.22 2.66
C ASP A 363 34.43 18.27 3.78
N ARG A 364 35.12 19.42 3.63
CA ARG A 364 35.11 20.47 4.65
C ARG A 364 33.73 21.11 4.89
N ASN A 365 32.82 21.02 3.92
CA ASN A 365 31.53 21.72 3.89
C ASN A 365 30.37 20.72 3.79
N TYR A 366 30.45 19.62 4.54
CA TYR A 366 29.42 18.58 4.52
C TYR A 366 28.05 19.13 4.95
N PRO A 367 26.96 18.70 4.29
CA PRO A 367 25.66 19.37 4.38
C PRO A 367 24.95 19.23 5.73
N TYR A 368 25.35 18.26 6.54
CA TYR A 368 24.72 17.87 7.81
C TYR A 368 25.48 18.39 9.05
N ARG A 369 26.35 19.40 8.90
CA ARG A 369 27.14 19.94 10.01
C ARG A 369 26.30 20.56 11.13
N ASP A 370 25.16 21.15 10.77
CA ASP A 370 24.19 21.77 11.66
C ASP A 370 23.41 20.77 12.52
N LEU A 371 23.39 19.49 12.12
CA LEU A 371 22.76 18.40 12.89
C LEU A 371 23.61 17.89 14.05
N LEU A 372 24.91 18.16 14.01
CA LEU A 372 25.88 17.51 14.87
C LEU A 372 26.31 18.43 16.01
N THR A 373 26.66 17.81 17.13
CA THR A 373 27.31 18.53 18.23
C THR A 373 28.69 19.05 17.80
N ASP A 374 29.21 20.06 18.50
CA ASP A 374 30.56 20.59 18.25
C ASP A 374 31.64 19.50 18.36
N ALA A 375 31.45 18.55 19.29
CA ALA A 375 32.37 17.45 19.49
C ALA A 375 32.36 16.48 18.30
N GLU A 376 31.18 16.13 17.77
CA GLU A 376 31.04 15.28 16.58
C GLU A 376 31.58 15.95 15.33
N ASN A 377 31.31 17.24 15.15
CA ASN A 377 31.90 18.04 14.08
C ASN A 377 33.43 18.07 14.17
N THR A 378 33.97 18.19 15.39
CA THR A 378 35.42 18.11 15.63
C THR A 378 35.98 16.74 15.27
N LEU A 379 35.28 15.64 15.60
CA LEU A 379 35.68 14.29 15.21
C LEU A 379 35.77 14.14 13.69
N ILE A 380 34.74 14.57 12.95
CA ILE A 380 34.74 14.51 11.47
C ILE A 380 35.90 15.32 10.89
N ALA A 381 36.13 16.53 11.38
CA ALA A 381 37.26 17.37 10.92
C ALA A 381 38.62 16.72 11.19
N GLN A 382 38.79 16.01 12.32
CA GLN A 382 40.02 15.28 12.60
C GLN A 382 40.20 14.03 11.72
N LEU A 383 39.11 13.35 11.34
CA LEU A 383 39.16 12.25 10.37
C LEU A 383 39.55 12.74 8.97
N GLU A 384 39.01 13.88 8.55
CA GLU A 384 39.39 14.54 7.30
C GLU A 384 40.87 14.95 7.31
N TYR A 385 41.33 15.56 8.42
CA TYR A 385 42.72 15.93 8.60
C TYR A 385 43.65 14.70 8.57
N PHE A 386 43.27 13.60 9.24
CA PHE A 386 43.99 12.34 9.20
C PHE A 386 44.17 11.84 7.75
N ARG A 387 43.08 11.82 6.96
CA ARG A 387 43.12 11.39 5.56
C ARG A 387 44.11 12.23 4.76
N ASN A 388 44.07 13.55 4.90
CA ASN A 388 44.94 14.46 4.16
C ASN A 388 46.43 14.26 4.54
N GLU A 389 46.72 14.03 5.82
CA GLU A 389 48.09 13.80 6.30
C GLU A 389 48.65 12.42 5.88
N LEU A 390 47.78 11.40 5.79
CA LEU A 390 48.17 10.03 5.41
C LEU A 390 48.91 10.01 4.06
N PHE A 391 48.47 10.81 3.09
CA PHE A 391 49.08 10.88 1.76
C PHE A 391 50.13 11.98 1.61
N ALA A 392 50.26 12.88 2.59
CA ALA A 392 51.29 13.92 2.60
C ALA A 392 52.68 13.40 3.06
N GLY A 393 52.80 12.10 3.37
CA GLY A 393 54.04 11.48 3.86
C GLY A 393 54.40 11.86 5.29
N ARG A 394 53.46 12.45 6.05
CA ARG A 394 53.67 12.80 7.46
C ARG A 394 53.24 11.64 8.37
N ASP A 395 53.82 11.56 9.57
CA ASP A 395 53.45 10.53 10.56
C ASP A 395 52.01 10.77 11.09
N PRO A 396 51.02 9.93 10.73
CA PRO A 396 49.63 10.15 11.10
C PRO A 396 49.37 9.81 12.58
N SER A 397 50.35 9.22 13.29
CA SER A 397 50.22 8.80 14.69
C SER A 397 49.83 9.94 15.64
N LYS A 398 50.28 11.16 15.36
CA LYS A 398 49.90 12.35 16.15
C LYS A 398 48.40 12.65 16.03
N VAL A 399 47.85 12.55 14.83
CA VAL A 399 46.42 12.81 14.57
C VAL A 399 45.55 11.77 15.27
N VAL A 400 45.94 10.50 15.20
CA VAL A 400 45.21 9.41 15.88
C VAL A 400 45.14 9.62 17.39
N ARG A 401 46.21 10.13 18.03
CA ARG A 401 46.17 10.48 19.47
C ARG A 401 45.16 11.57 19.76
N THR A 402 45.10 12.61 18.92
CA THR A 402 44.10 13.68 19.02
C THR A 402 42.69 13.11 18.91
N ILE A 403 42.43 12.29 17.88
CA ILE A 403 41.13 11.62 17.68
C ILE A 403 40.74 10.83 18.93
N LYS A 404 41.63 9.99 19.46
CA LYS A 404 41.38 9.18 20.68
C LYS A 404 41.06 10.00 21.93
N GLY A 405 41.49 11.26 21.98
CA GLY A 405 41.22 12.18 23.08
C GLY A 405 39.81 12.79 23.05
N LEU A 406 39.12 12.76 21.91
CA LEU A 406 37.80 13.37 21.74
C LEU A 406 36.69 12.56 22.42
N ASP A 407 35.72 13.23 23.03
CA ASP A 407 34.63 12.55 23.76
C ASP A 407 33.76 11.66 22.86
N PRO A 408 33.38 12.05 21.62
CA PRO A 408 32.70 11.14 20.70
C PRO A 408 33.54 9.92 20.34
N ALA A 409 34.87 10.06 20.25
CA ALA A 409 35.76 8.93 20.02
C ALA A 409 35.85 7.99 21.23
N LYS A 410 35.69 8.51 22.46
CA LYS A 410 35.55 7.70 23.69
C LYS A 410 34.16 7.06 23.80
N ALA A 411 33.17 7.64 23.13
CA ALA A 411 31.80 7.12 23.05
C ALA A 411 31.63 6.04 21.97
N ILE A 412 32.57 5.92 21.02
CA ILE A 412 32.61 4.83 20.04
C ILE A 412 32.48 3.47 20.75
N GLY A 413 31.45 2.71 20.36
CA GLY A 413 31.12 1.41 20.93
C GLY A 413 30.09 1.46 22.07
N LYS A 414 29.52 2.63 22.38
CA LYS A 414 28.37 2.78 23.28
C LYS A 414 27.10 3.09 22.47
N ALA A 415 26.07 2.25 22.62
CA ALA A 415 24.78 2.42 21.92
C ALA A 415 24.13 3.78 22.23
N GLY A 416 23.48 4.40 21.23
CA GLY A 416 22.73 5.65 21.38
C GLY A 416 23.56 6.90 21.72
N SER A 417 24.89 6.82 21.69
CA SER A 417 25.78 7.90 22.14
C SER A 417 26.28 8.84 21.05
N ILE A 418 26.02 8.50 19.78
CA ILE A 418 26.53 9.20 18.60
C ILE A 418 25.40 9.34 17.59
N HIS A 419 25.27 10.53 16.99
CA HIS A 419 24.25 10.81 16.00
C HIS A 419 24.33 9.83 14.81
N PRO A 420 23.20 9.36 14.24
CA PRO A 420 23.19 8.32 13.19
C PRO A 420 24.05 8.66 11.98
N VAL A 421 24.06 9.94 11.58
CA VAL A 421 24.90 10.46 10.49
C VAL A 421 26.39 10.26 10.76
N VAL A 422 26.83 10.45 12.01
CA VAL A 422 28.23 10.22 12.39
C VAL A 422 28.55 8.74 12.36
N GLN A 423 27.62 7.86 12.77
CA GLN A 423 27.82 6.41 12.66
C GLN A 423 28.09 5.98 11.21
N ILE A 424 27.33 6.53 10.26
CA ILE A 424 27.53 6.32 8.81
C ILE A 424 28.92 6.80 8.37
N VAL A 425 29.35 7.99 8.80
CA VAL A 425 30.68 8.53 8.47
C VAL A 425 31.79 7.62 9.03
N LEU A 426 31.69 7.20 10.28
CA LEU A 426 32.68 6.31 10.91
C LEU A 426 32.76 4.96 10.20
N HIS A 427 31.62 4.41 9.78
CA HIS A 427 31.56 3.20 8.96
C HIS A 427 32.28 3.38 7.62
N ASN A 428 32.01 4.47 6.90
CA ASN A 428 32.68 4.73 5.63
C ASN A 428 34.19 4.89 5.79
N TYR A 429 34.66 5.58 6.84
CA TYR A 429 36.08 5.67 7.14
C TYR A 429 36.69 4.30 7.43
N ARG A 430 36.01 3.45 8.19
CA ARG A 430 36.47 2.08 8.46
C ARG A 430 36.68 1.28 7.16
N HIS A 431 35.70 1.30 6.27
CA HIS A 431 35.79 0.60 4.98
C HIS A 431 36.84 1.23 4.05
N TYR A 432 36.98 2.56 4.06
CA TYR A 432 38.00 3.27 3.29
C TYR A 432 39.41 2.91 3.75
N LEU A 433 39.68 2.87 5.06
CA LEU A 433 40.98 2.47 5.59
C LEU A 433 41.30 1.00 5.26
N ALA A 434 40.30 0.12 5.28
CA ALA A 434 40.47 -1.26 4.84
C ALA A 434 40.83 -1.35 3.35
N HIS A 435 40.26 -0.48 2.50
CA HIS A 435 40.62 -0.35 1.09
C HIS A 435 42.03 0.20 0.89
N VAL A 436 42.44 1.26 1.61
CA VAL A 436 43.81 1.78 1.55
C VAL A 436 44.83 0.74 1.99
N ARG A 437 44.54 -0.01 3.06
CA ARG A 437 45.43 -1.10 3.54
C ARG A 437 45.62 -2.20 2.49
N ALA A 438 44.57 -2.54 1.75
CA ALA A 438 44.63 -3.58 0.71
C ALA A 438 45.34 -3.10 -0.56
N SER A 439 45.10 -1.85 -0.96
CA SER A 439 45.62 -1.25 -2.20
C SER A 439 47.03 -0.66 -2.07
N ASP A 440 47.42 -0.19 -0.89
CA ASP A 440 48.71 0.45 -0.62
C ASP A 440 49.32 -0.04 0.72
N PRO A 441 50.09 -1.15 0.70
CA PRO A 441 50.71 -1.72 1.90
C PRO A 441 51.71 -0.79 2.60
N GLN A 442 52.26 0.22 1.92
CA GLN A 442 53.21 1.15 2.54
C GLN A 442 52.51 2.06 3.55
N LEU A 443 51.23 2.37 3.32
CA LEU A 443 50.38 3.17 4.20
C LEU A 443 49.72 2.35 5.31
N ALA A 444 49.81 1.01 5.27
CA ALA A 444 49.17 0.11 6.23
C ALA A 444 49.46 0.48 7.70
N ARG A 445 50.73 0.75 8.03
CA ARG A 445 51.13 1.12 9.40
C ARG A 445 50.46 2.41 9.88
N GLY A 446 50.23 3.36 8.98
CA GLY A 446 49.59 4.63 9.29
C GLY A 446 48.09 4.48 9.56
N VAL A 447 47.44 3.53 8.88
CA VAL A 447 45.98 3.31 9.00
C VAL A 447 45.60 2.39 10.16
N ASP A 448 46.44 1.43 10.55
CA ASP A 448 46.09 0.40 11.55
C ASP A 448 45.65 0.97 12.90
N SER A 449 46.26 2.08 13.35
CA SER A 449 45.91 2.69 14.64
C SER A 449 44.51 3.33 14.65
N LEU A 450 44.09 3.90 13.52
CA LEU A 450 42.74 4.46 13.35
C LEU A 450 41.74 3.35 13.05
N ALA A 451 42.10 2.37 12.20
CA ALA A 451 41.27 1.21 11.91
C ALA A 451 40.89 0.46 13.20
N SER A 452 41.86 0.19 14.09
CA SER A 452 41.59 -0.45 15.38
C SER A 452 40.65 0.36 16.29
N LEU A 453 40.68 1.70 16.22
CA LEU A 453 39.73 2.55 16.93
C LEU A 453 38.32 2.37 16.35
N LEU A 454 38.19 2.41 15.02
CA LEU A 454 36.91 2.31 14.31
C LEU A 454 36.35 0.90 14.26
N ASP A 455 37.16 -0.14 14.39
CA ASP A 455 36.70 -1.53 14.47
C ASP A 455 35.87 -1.80 15.74
N ARG A 456 36.03 -0.96 16.77
CA ARG A 456 35.16 -0.96 17.96
C ARG A 456 33.79 -0.32 17.69
N HIS A 457 33.62 0.32 16.54
CA HIS A 457 32.34 0.85 16.09
C HIS A 457 31.65 -0.14 15.14
N ALA A 458 30.47 -0.58 15.54
CA ALA A 458 29.47 -1.07 14.61
C ALA A 458 28.38 0.00 14.54
N ILE A 459 27.84 0.23 13.33
CA ILE A 459 26.58 0.97 13.23
C ILE A 459 25.55 0.17 14.03
N ASP A 460 24.75 0.85 14.85
CA ASP A 460 23.56 0.23 15.41
C ASP A 460 22.40 0.46 14.45
N ARG A 461 21.78 -0.61 13.95
CA ARG A 461 20.67 -0.48 13.00
C ARG A 461 19.47 0.23 13.64
N ASP A 462 19.28 0.06 14.95
CA ASP A 462 18.13 0.60 15.67
C ASP A 462 18.32 2.10 15.96
N ASP A 463 19.58 2.58 15.94
CA ASP A 463 19.91 4.00 16.03
C ASP A 463 19.69 4.74 14.71
N VAL A 464 19.69 4.06 13.55
CA VAL A 464 19.57 4.70 12.22
C VAL A 464 18.10 4.69 11.77
N PRO A 465 17.40 5.84 11.74
CA PRO A 465 15.99 5.85 11.36
C PRO A 465 15.78 5.50 9.88
N ALA A 466 14.75 4.71 9.61
CA ALA A 466 14.43 4.25 8.25
C ALA A 466 14.10 5.38 7.26
N PHE A 467 13.72 6.57 7.74
CA PHE A 467 13.43 7.72 6.88
C PHE A 467 14.68 8.43 6.37
N LEU A 468 15.89 8.07 6.83
CA LEU A 468 17.12 8.65 6.31
C LEU A 468 17.35 8.22 4.86
N PRO A 469 17.75 9.13 3.96
CA PRO A 469 17.84 8.85 2.54
C PRO A 469 19.15 8.12 2.22
N ILE A 470 19.34 6.90 2.72
CA ILE A 470 20.61 6.17 2.66
C ILE A 470 20.66 5.26 1.43
N VAL A 471 21.78 5.33 0.72
CA VAL A 471 22.16 4.36 -0.32
C VAL A 471 23.43 3.64 0.13
N GLY A 472 23.33 2.33 0.33
CA GLY A 472 24.46 1.43 0.50
C GLY A 472 24.98 0.95 -0.86
N GLU A 473 26.29 0.96 -1.05
CA GLU A 473 26.94 0.49 -2.26
C GLU A 473 27.91 -0.63 -1.89
N ILE A 474 27.63 -1.83 -2.39
CA ILE A 474 28.44 -3.03 -2.19
C ILE A 474 29.46 -3.08 -3.31
N VAL A 475 30.73 -2.82 -2.96
CA VAL A 475 31.84 -2.72 -3.90
C VAL A 475 32.73 -3.95 -3.78
N PHE A 476 32.89 -4.67 -4.89
CA PHE A 476 33.81 -5.80 -5.00
C PHE A 476 35.12 -5.35 -5.68
N ASP A 477 36.25 -5.58 -5.03
CA ASP A 477 37.59 -5.26 -5.54
C ASP A 477 38.51 -6.48 -5.35
N GLY A 478 38.60 -7.32 -6.38
CA GLY A 478 39.24 -8.63 -6.29
C GLY A 478 38.56 -9.52 -5.25
N GLU A 479 39.33 -10.00 -4.26
CA GLU A 479 38.82 -10.78 -3.12
C GLU A 479 38.29 -9.92 -1.97
N SER A 480 38.45 -8.60 -2.05
CA SER A 480 38.00 -7.68 -1.01
C SER A 480 36.60 -7.19 -1.30
N THR A 481 35.85 -6.91 -0.24
CA THR A 481 34.52 -6.32 -0.35
C THR A 481 34.35 -5.19 0.64
N TYR A 482 33.70 -4.13 0.18
CA TYR A 482 33.45 -2.94 0.95
C TYR A 482 31.96 -2.58 0.87
N LEU A 483 31.43 -2.08 1.97
CA LEU A 483 30.10 -1.50 2.05
C LEU A 483 30.28 -0.03 2.38
N PHE A 484 29.88 0.83 1.46
CA PHE A 484 29.91 2.27 1.65
C PHE A 484 28.49 2.82 1.64
N TYR A 485 28.21 3.80 2.49
CA TYR A 485 26.91 4.46 2.54
C TYR A 485 27.04 5.91 2.07
N ARG A 486 26.03 6.41 1.37
CA ARG A 486 25.91 7.84 1.07
C ARG A 486 24.49 8.31 1.29
N PHE A 487 24.32 9.61 1.49
CA PHE A 487 23.01 10.24 1.51
C PHE A 487 22.59 10.55 0.07
N ALA A 488 21.41 10.09 -0.32
CA ALA A 488 20.81 10.35 -1.63
C ALA A 488 20.29 11.79 -1.77
N SER A 489 20.02 12.45 -0.65
CA SER A 489 19.62 13.85 -0.61
C SER A 489 20.36 14.61 0.48
N ARG A 490 20.27 15.94 0.42
CA ARG A 490 20.92 16.82 1.38
C ARG A 490 20.25 16.68 2.75
N VAL A 491 21.03 16.25 3.75
CA VAL A 491 20.57 16.12 5.14
C VAL A 491 20.90 17.40 5.90
N THR A 492 19.89 18.06 6.46
CA THR A 492 19.98 19.30 7.27
C THR A 492 19.16 19.13 8.54
N SER A 493 19.34 19.98 9.55
CA SER A 493 18.56 19.95 10.81
C SER A 493 17.06 20.05 10.58
N ASP A 494 16.63 21.07 9.86
CA ASP A 494 15.22 21.27 9.51
C ASP A 494 14.67 20.12 8.65
N GLY A 495 15.46 19.64 7.69
CA GLY A 495 15.10 18.51 6.83
C GLY A 495 14.88 17.23 7.63
N TYR A 496 15.75 16.96 8.62
CA TYR A 496 15.65 15.78 9.48
C TYR A 496 14.40 15.83 10.37
N ALA A 497 14.16 16.96 11.05
CA ALA A 497 12.98 17.13 11.90
C ALA A 497 11.68 17.03 11.06
N HIS A 498 11.67 17.60 9.86
CA HIS A 498 10.53 17.51 8.96
C HIS A 498 10.31 16.08 8.46
N ALA A 499 11.35 15.37 8.03
CA ALA A 499 11.26 13.97 7.60
C ALA A 499 10.74 13.06 8.72
N GLN A 500 11.21 13.27 9.96
CA GLN A 500 10.72 12.54 11.13
C GLN A 500 9.22 12.77 11.35
N LYS A 501 8.77 14.03 11.30
CA LYS A 501 7.34 14.37 11.42
C LYS A 501 6.49 13.72 10.33
N VAL A 502 6.98 13.73 9.08
CA VAL A 502 6.30 13.10 7.95
C VAL A 502 6.21 11.59 8.17
N ALA A 503 7.32 10.92 8.49
CA ALA A 503 7.35 9.48 8.75
C ALA A 503 6.39 9.09 9.89
N SER A 504 6.39 9.83 11.00
CA SER A 504 5.42 9.63 12.08
C SER A 504 3.98 9.80 11.61
N SER A 505 3.66 10.86 10.85
CA SER A 505 2.29 11.08 10.36
C SER A 505 1.77 9.96 9.44
N ILE A 506 2.67 9.33 8.67
CA ILE A 506 2.35 8.21 7.78
C ILE A 506 2.11 6.92 8.58
N LEU A 507 2.98 6.63 9.57
CA LEU A 507 2.92 5.40 10.36
C LEU A 507 1.82 5.42 11.43
N THR A 508 1.51 6.59 11.97
CA THR A 508 0.43 6.77 12.95
C THR A 508 -0.67 7.65 12.36
N PRO A 509 -1.39 7.18 11.33
CA PRO A 509 -2.52 7.92 10.81
C PRO A 509 -3.59 8.01 11.92
N PRO A 510 -4.36 9.10 12.00
CA PRO A 510 -5.43 9.21 12.97
C PRO A 510 -6.35 7.99 12.88
N SER A 511 -6.50 7.27 14.00
CA SER A 511 -7.38 6.12 14.10
C SER A 511 -8.79 6.59 14.37
N PHE A 512 -9.76 6.00 13.66
CA PHE A 512 -11.17 6.16 13.98
C PHE A 512 -11.58 5.03 14.92
N ASP A 513 -12.15 5.40 16.06
CA ASP A 513 -12.76 4.44 16.95
C ASP A 513 -14.26 4.35 16.66
N PHE A 514 -14.66 3.20 16.14
CA PHE A 514 -16.06 2.89 15.84
C PHE A 514 -16.73 2.05 16.94
N GLU A 515 -16.10 1.89 18.11
CA GLU A 515 -16.64 1.08 19.23
C GLU A 515 -18.01 1.58 19.70
N SER A 516 -18.16 2.91 19.85
CA SER A 516 -19.45 3.50 20.23
C SER A 516 -20.56 3.22 19.21
N GLU A 517 -20.23 3.18 17.92
CA GLU A 517 -21.21 2.85 16.87
C GLU A 517 -21.54 1.36 16.83
N ARG A 518 -20.54 0.48 17.02
CA ARG A 518 -20.76 -0.97 17.15
C ARG A 518 -21.61 -1.30 18.38
N ALA A 519 -21.38 -0.64 19.51
CA ALA A 519 -22.20 -0.80 20.71
C ALA A 519 -23.65 -0.36 20.44
N ARG A 520 -23.84 0.80 19.81
CA ARG A 520 -25.16 1.31 19.42
C ARG A 520 -25.88 0.38 18.44
N LEU A 521 -25.15 -0.25 17.51
CA LEU A 521 -25.68 -1.27 16.61
C LEU A 521 -26.11 -2.51 17.38
N ALA A 522 -25.28 -3.01 18.30
CA ALA A 522 -25.60 -4.18 19.13
C ALA A 522 -26.85 -3.92 19.99
N ASP A 523 -26.96 -2.74 20.61
CA ASP A 523 -28.14 -2.32 21.37
C ASP A 523 -29.39 -2.26 20.50
N LEU A 524 -29.27 -1.78 19.25
CA LEU A 524 -30.38 -1.78 18.30
C LEU A 524 -30.83 -3.21 18.00
N ILE A 525 -29.90 -4.10 17.67
CA ILE A 525 -30.19 -5.50 17.35
C ILE A 525 -30.85 -6.20 18.54
N ALA A 526 -30.35 -5.98 19.76
CA ALA A 526 -30.91 -6.55 20.98
C ALA A 526 -32.33 -6.04 21.28
N GLY A 527 -32.67 -4.83 20.83
CA GLY A 527 -34.00 -4.23 20.97
C GLY A 527 -34.99 -4.62 19.86
N LEU A 528 -34.55 -5.29 18.79
CA LEU A 528 -35.44 -5.77 17.73
C LEU A 528 -36.11 -7.09 18.13
N ALA A 529 -37.26 -7.38 17.53
CA ALA A 529 -37.89 -8.68 17.65
C ALA A 529 -36.98 -9.78 17.08
N THR A 530 -37.10 -11.02 17.57
CA THR A 530 -36.30 -12.14 17.04
C THR A 530 -36.63 -12.39 15.56
N PRO A 531 -35.72 -13.00 14.77
CA PRO A 531 -36.00 -13.34 13.37
C PRO A 531 -37.34 -14.07 13.16
N GLU A 532 -37.70 -14.98 14.08
CA GLU A 532 -38.96 -15.72 14.05
C GLU A 532 -40.16 -14.80 14.29
N GLN A 533 -40.06 -13.91 15.28
CA GLN A 533 -41.12 -12.94 15.61
C GLN A 533 -41.33 -11.94 14.47
N MET A 534 -40.25 -11.45 13.87
CA MET A 534 -40.32 -10.57 12.70
C MET A 534 -40.98 -11.26 11.50
N ASN A 535 -40.65 -12.54 11.28
CA ASN A 535 -41.26 -13.32 10.20
C ASN A 535 -42.77 -13.53 10.46
N GLU A 536 -43.15 -13.85 11.70
CA GLU A 536 -44.56 -13.98 12.08
C GLU A 536 -45.32 -12.66 11.87
N ALA A 537 -44.75 -11.53 12.28
CA ALA A 537 -45.32 -10.20 12.08
C ALA A 537 -45.48 -9.88 10.58
N ARG A 538 -44.48 -10.19 9.75
CA ARG A 538 -44.55 -10.05 8.29
C ARG A 538 -45.69 -10.88 7.70
N MET A 539 -45.81 -12.15 8.08
CA MET A 539 -46.87 -13.04 7.59
C MET A 539 -48.26 -12.55 7.98
N ARG A 540 -48.43 -12.01 9.20
CA ARG A 540 -49.67 -11.35 9.64
C ARG A 540 -50.00 -10.13 8.77
N ARG A 541 -49.04 -9.23 8.51
CA ARG A 541 -49.23 -8.05 7.64
C ARG A 541 -49.61 -8.43 6.21
N ILE A 542 -48.97 -9.46 5.65
CA ILE A 542 -49.31 -9.98 4.31
C ILE A 542 -50.75 -10.52 4.28
N ALA A 543 -51.15 -11.28 5.31
CA ALA A 543 -52.51 -11.80 5.43
C ALA A 543 -53.55 -10.67 5.54
N GLU A 544 -53.27 -9.64 6.33
CA GLU A 544 -54.13 -8.46 6.46
C GLU A 544 -54.23 -7.65 5.16
N ALA A 545 -53.11 -7.44 4.46
CA ALA A 545 -53.09 -6.74 3.19
C ALA A 545 -53.89 -7.50 2.11
N LYS A 546 -53.77 -8.83 2.06
CA LYS A 546 -54.59 -9.68 1.19
C LYS A 546 -56.07 -9.59 1.55
N LYS A 547 -56.42 -9.58 2.84
CA LYS A 547 -57.80 -9.40 3.32
C LYS A 547 -58.36 -8.03 2.91
N LYS A 548 -57.58 -6.95 3.06
CA LYS A 548 -57.96 -5.59 2.63
C LYS A 548 -58.15 -5.47 1.11
N LYS A 549 -57.30 -6.09 0.31
CA LYS A 549 -57.47 -6.15 -1.16
C LYS A 549 -58.71 -6.97 -1.57
N ALA A 550 -59.03 -8.04 -0.84
CA ALA A 550 -60.23 -8.84 -1.09
C ALA A 550 -61.53 -8.13 -0.68
N SER A 551 -61.47 -7.19 0.27
CA SER A 551 -62.63 -6.41 0.73
C SER A 551 -62.84 -5.07 0.01
N ALA A 552 -61.96 -4.71 -0.93
CA ALA A 552 -62.14 -3.50 -1.72
C ALA A 552 -63.28 -3.73 -2.75
N PRO A 553 -64.35 -2.91 -2.76
CA PRO A 553 -65.46 -3.10 -3.68
C PRO A 553 -65.00 -2.96 -5.13
N VAL A 554 -65.33 -3.97 -5.95
CA VAL A 554 -65.13 -3.93 -7.41
C VAL A 554 -66.00 -2.80 -7.96
N VAL A 555 -65.38 -1.66 -8.28
CA VAL A 555 -66.04 -0.62 -9.06
C VAL A 555 -66.23 -1.19 -10.46
N SER A 556 -67.47 -1.51 -10.79
CA SER A 556 -67.88 -2.05 -12.08
C SER A 556 -68.08 -0.90 -13.06
N ASP A 557 -67.09 -0.65 -13.91
CA ASP A 557 -67.26 0.20 -15.09
C ASP A 557 -67.98 -0.58 -16.19
N ALA A 558 -69.25 -0.23 -16.41
CA ALA A 558 -70.08 -0.71 -17.51
C ALA A 558 -70.52 0.45 -18.43
N LYS A 559 -69.76 0.61 -19.53
CA LYS A 559 -70.12 0.97 -20.93
C LYS A 559 -71.31 1.90 -21.26
N SER A 560 -71.01 2.94 -22.06
CA SER A 560 -71.54 3.19 -23.43
C SER A 560 -70.86 4.46 -24.01
N GLY A 561 -70.53 4.66 -25.29
CA GLY A 561 -70.61 3.88 -26.53
C GLY A 561 -70.30 4.78 -27.75
N LYS A 562 -69.86 4.14 -28.84
CA LYS A 562 -70.13 4.45 -30.27
C LYS A 562 -69.34 5.53 -31.06
N ASP A 563 -68.46 5.01 -31.93
CA ASP A 563 -68.31 5.19 -33.39
C ASP A 563 -68.50 6.54 -34.12
N ALA A 564 -67.45 6.96 -34.85
CA ALA A 564 -67.47 7.38 -36.27
C ALA A 564 -66.01 7.46 -36.81
N LYS A 565 -65.63 6.66 -37.83
CA LYS A 565 -65.42 7.03 -39.26
C LYS A 565 -64.39 8.18 -39.47
N LYS A 566 -63.44 8.18 -40.41
CA LYS A 566 -63.13 7.40 -41.63
C LYS A 566 -61.88 8.06 -42.29
N ASP A 567 -61.28 7.34 -43.23
CA ASP A 567 -60.48 7.82 -44.38
C ASP A 567 -58.96 8.01 -44.18
N ALA A 568 -58.23 7.07 -44.81
CA ALA A 568 -56.88 7.24 -45.36
C ALA A 568 -56.98 8.08 -46.67
N PRO A 569 -55.87 8.62 -47.22
CA PRO A 569 -54.94 7.77 -47.98
C PRO A 569 -53.46 8.17 -47.90
N ASP A 570 -52.65 7.26 -48.45
CA ASP A 570 -51.24 7.34 -48.83
C ASP A 570 -50.75 8.70 -49.36
N ALA A 571 -49.50 9.04 -49.04
CA ALA A 571 -48.60 9.67 -50.01
C ALA A 571 -47.13 9.40 -49.65
N SER A 572 -46.48 8.67 -50.56
CA SER A 572 -45.05 8.63 -50.85
C SER A 572 -44.38 10.01 -50.87
N GLY A 573 -43.10 10.07 -50.48
CA GLY A 573 -42.25 11.23 -50.73
C GLY A 573 -40.78 10.95 -50.42
N ASP A 574 -40.09 10.38 -51.40
CA ASP A 574 -38.63 10.47 -51.55
C ASP A 574 -38.16 11.94 -51.50
N GLY A 575 -36.96 12.16 -50.96
CA GLY A 575 -36.31 13.47 -51.01
C GLY A 575 -34.91 13.46 -50.41
N ALA A 576 -33.93 13.24 -51.29
CA ALA A 576 -32.49 13.27 -51.02
C ALA A 576 -31.94 14.70 -50.82
N ASP A 577 -30.72 14.73 -50.27
CA ASP A 577 -29.62 15.69 -50.49
C ASP A 577 -29.70 17.12 -49.95
N ALA A 578 -28.74 17.45 -49.07
CA ALA A 578 -27.74 18.53 -49.18
C ALA A 578 -27.11 18.78 -47.78
N ALA A 579 -25.84 18.44 -47.55
CA ALA A 579 -24.66 19.28 -47.79
C ALA A 579 -24.57 20.52 -46.88
N GLY A 580 -23.49 20.59 -46.08
CA GLY A 580 -23.10 21.76 -45.28
C GLY A 580 -22.21 21.36 -44.10
N SER A 581 -20.98 20.88 -44.31
CA SER A 581 -19.74 21.70 -44.27
C SER A 581 -19.67 22.68 -43.09
N GLY A 582 -18.84 22.35 -42.09
CA GLY A 582 -18.51 23.22 -40.96
C GLY A 582 -17.28 22.72 -40.22
N SER A 583 -16.12 22.86 -40.87
CA SER A 583 -14.81 22.69 -40.24
C SER A 583 -14.55 23.79 -39.21
N ALA A 584 -14.03 23.44 -38.05
CA ALA A 584 -13.15 24.32 -37.29
C ALA A 584 -12.08 23.50 -36.58
N ALA A 585 -10.90 23.48 -37.19
CA ALA A 585 -9.66 23.06 -36.60
C ALA A 585 -9.30 23.96 -35.42
N GLY A 586 -8.84 23.35 -34.32
CA GLY A 586 -8.22 24.02 -33.18
C GLY A 586 -6.96 23.27 -32.78
N SER A 587 -5.92 23.42 -33.60
CA SER A 587 -4.57 23.01 -33.29
C SER A 587 -4.02 23.79 -32.09
N ARG A 588 -3.40 23.10 -31.14
CA ARG A 588 -2.34 23.69 -30.30
C ARG A 588 -1.14 22.76 -30.28
N SER A 589 -0.11 23.25 -30.95
CA SER A 589 1.24 22.73 -31.00
C SER A 589 1.97 22.91 -29.67
N ALA A 590 2.94 22.03 -29.48
CA ALA A 590 4.00 22.05 -28.50
C ALA A 590 4.81 23.36 -28.44
N ALA A 591 5.40 23.63 -27.27
CA ALA A 591 6.86 23.77 -27.05
C ALA A 591 7.16 24.81 -25.94
N GLY A 592 8.14 24.49 -25.09
CA GLY A 592 8.97 25.53 -24.44
C GLY A 592 9.37 25.32 -22.97
N SER A 593 10.40 24.50 -22.75
CA SER A 593 11.55 24.72 -21.84
C SER A 593 11.37 25.45 -20.49
N ARG A 594 11.76 24.77 -19.39
CA ARG A 594 13.10 24.86 -18.78
C ARG A 594 13.32 23.72 -17.81
#